data_AF-A0A9D9GW57-F1
#
_entry.id   AF-A0A9D9GW57-F1
#
_cell.length_a   1.000
_cell.length_b   1.000
_cell.length_c   1.000
_cell.angle_alpha   90.00
_cell.angle_beta   90.00
_cell.angle_gamma   90.00
#
_symmetry.space_group_name_H-M   'P 1'
#
loop_
_entity.id
_entity.type
_entity.pdbx_description
1 polymer ?
#
loop_
_entity_poly.entity_id
_entity_poly.type
_entity_poly.pdbx_seq_one_letter_code
_entity_poly.pdbx_strand_id
1 'polypeptide(L)'
;MASINRFARYKINKNAKCGEMIICPICGTEFKKKQYSQAFCCSTCKDKYHNDMGDRHYDGYYDLYNIRHPHRLEYIDRLMEQIDDSECWCENPQLGI
;
A
#
# COMPACT_ATOMS: atom_id res chain seq x y z
N MET A 1 1.50 -30.50 -9.87
CA MET A 1 1.21 -30.05 -8.49
C MET A 1 0.38 -28.77 -8.58
N ALA A 2 -0.81 -28.73 -7.97
CA ALA A 2 -1.65 -27.54 -8.02
C ALA A 2 -0.93 -26.34 -7.36
N SER A 3 -0.81 -25.24 -8.10
CA SER A 3 -0.25 -23.99 -7.59
C SER A 3 -1.16 -23.45 -6.48
N ILE A 4 -0.74 -23.55 -5.22
CA ILE A 4 -1.49 -23.00 -4.08
C ILE A 4 -1.57 -21.48 -4.23
N ASN A 5 -2.79 -20.94 -4.19
CA ASN A 5 -3.04 -19.50 -4.25
C ASN A 5 -2.28 -18.76 -3.12
N ARG A 6 -1.64 -17.61 -3.43
CA ARG A 6 -0.92 -16.75 -2.48
C ARG A 6 -1.70 -16.41 -1.20
N PHE A 7 -3.01 -16.19 -1.29
CA PHE A 7 -3.88 -15.90 -0.14
C PHE A 7 -4.00 -17.12 0.79
N ALA A 8 -4.10 -18.32 0.22
CA ALA A 8 -4.12 -19.56 0.99
C ALA A 8 -2.76 -19.81 1.66
N ARG A 9 -1.66 -19.57 0.94
CA ARG A 9 -0.30 -19.70 1.52
C ARG A 9 -0.07 -18.74 2.67
N TYR A 10 -0.53 -17.49 2.55
CA TYR A 10 -0.44 -16.50 3.63
C TYR A 10 -1.15 -16.99 4.91
N LYS A 11 -2.36 -17.55 4.78
CA LYS A 11 -3.11 -18.13 5.92
C LYS A 11 -2.36 -19.31 6.56
N ILE A 12 -1.80 -20.20 5.74
CA ILE A 12 -0.98 -21.33 6.23
C ILE A 12 0.23 -20.81 7.02
N ASN A 13 0.96 -19.83 6.49
CA ASN A 13 2.14 -19.27 7.15
C ASN A 13 1.78 -18.57 8.47
N LYS A 14 0.61 -17.91 8.56
CA LYS A 14 0.13 -17.31 9.81
C LYS A 14 -0.16 -18.35 10.88
N ASN A 15 -0.72 -19.50 10.49
CA ASN A 15 -1.05 -20.59 11.40
C ASN A 15 0.15 -21.46 11.79
N ALA A 16 1.23 -21.43 11.01
CA ALA A 16 2.47 -22.15 11.32
C ALA A 16 3.11 -21.68 12.64
N LYS A 17 3.77 -22.59 13.36
CA LYS A 17 4.47 -22.27 14.61
C LYS A 17 5.85 -21.67 14.34
N CYS A 18 6.37 -20.92 15.30
CA CYS A 18 7.76 -20.48 15.26
C CYS A 18 8.69 -21.70 15.21
N GLY A 19 9.68 -21.68 14.33
CA GLY A 19 10.60 -22.76 14.09
C GLY A 19 10.25 -23.67 12.92
N GLU A 20 9.03 -23.59 12.37
CA GLU A 20 8.62 -24.37 11.19
C GLU A 20 9.17 -23.78 9.88
N MET A 21 9.40 -24.64 8.89
CA MET A 21 9.74 -24.23 7.54
C MET A 21 8.47 -23.82 6.79
N ILE A 22 8.45 -22.59 6.28
CA ILE A 22 7.31 -22.01 5.55
C ILE A 22 7.76 -21.44 4.20
N ILE A 23 6.82 -21.34 3.25
CA ILE A 23 7.08 -20.89 1.88
C ILE A 23 6.51 -19.48 1.69
N CYS A 24 7.31 -18.55 1.17
CA CYS A 24 6.87 -17.18 0.92
C CYS A 24 5.71 -17.14 -0.10
N PRO A 25 4.57 -16.48 0.20
CA PRO A 25 3.43 -16.41 -0.71
C PRO A 25 3.68 -15.64 -2.01
N ILE A 26 4.75 -14.82 -2.05
CA ILE A 26 5.07 -13.92 -3.17
C ILE A 26 6.17 -14.50 -4.07
N CYS A 27 7.30 -14.89 -3.49
CA CYS A 27 8.47 -15.33 -4.25
C CYS A 27 8.73 -16.84 -4.18
N GLY A 28 7.97 -17.58 -3.37
CA GLY A 28 8.15 -19.04 -3.23
C GLY A 28 9.38 -19.47 -2.42
N THR A 29 10.18 -18.55 -1.88
CA THR A 29 11.35 -18.89 -1.06
C THR A 29 10.93 -19.61 0.22
N GLU A 30 11.60 -20.73 0.54
CA GLU A 30 11.47 -21.43 1.80
C GLU A 30 12.32 -20.78 2.89
N PHE A 31 11.75 -20.59 4.09
CA PHE A 31 12.45 -20.02 5.23
C PHE A 31 11.88 -20.51 6.55
N LYS A 32 12.72 -20.51 7.59
CA LYS A 32 12.32 -20.84 8.96
C LYS A 32 11.57 -19.66 9.58
N LYS A 33 10.36 -19.89 10.08
CA LYS A 33 9.56 -18.87 10.78
C LYS A 33 10.23 -18.49 12.10
N LYS A 34 10.68 -17.25 12.24
CA LYS A 34 11.37 -16.75 13.44
C LYS A 34 10.42 -16.11 14.45
N GLN A 35 9.37 -15.46 13.96
CA GLN A 35 8.42 -14.71 14.78
C GLN A 35 6.99 -15.12 14.48
N TYR A 36 6.11 -14.99 15.48
CA TYR A 36 4.70 -15.38 15.39
C TYR A 36 3.97 -14.74 14.21
N SER A 37 4.21 -13.45 13.98
CA SER A 37 3.57 -12.67 12.92
C SER A 37 4.22 -12.85 11.54
N GLN A 38 5.39 -13.49 11.45
CA GLN A 38 6.16 -13.59 10.22
C GLN A 38 5.47 -14.54 9.22
N ALA A 39 5.10 -14.00 8.06
CA ALA A 39 4.50 -14.76 6.97
C ALA A 39 5.24 -14.62 5.64
N PHE A 40 6.26 -13.75 5.59
CA PHE A 40 7.04 -13.42 4.39
C PHE A 40 8.54 -13.56 4.68
N CYS A 41 9.31 -13.81 3.63
CA CYS A 41 10.77 -13.91 3.73
C CYS A 41 11.43 -12.54 3.98
N CYS A 42 10.84 -11.45 3.49
CA CYS A 42 11.35 -10.08 3.62
C CYS A 42 10.23 -9.02 3.63
N SER A 43 10.59 -7.78 3.98
CA SER A 43 9.69 -6.61 3.97
C SER A 43 9.14 -6.33 2.57
N THR A 44 9.97 -6.40 1.52
CA THR A 44 9.53 -6.14 0.14
C THR A 44 8.39 -7.08 -0.29
N CYS A 45 8.47 -8.36 0.07
CA CYS A 45 7.38 -9.31 -0.22
C CYS A 45 6.12 -9.02 0.60
N LYS A 46 6.30 -8.60 1.86
CA LYS A 46 5.18 -8.16 2.71
C LYS A 46 4.46 -6.96 2.10
N ASP A 47 5.21 -5.95 1.70
CA ASP A 47 4.66 -4.71 1.15
C ASP A 47 4.00 -4.96 -0.22
N LYS A 48 4.64 -5.74 -1.10
CA LYS A 48 4.03 -6.17 -2.38
C LYS A 48 2.71 -6.90 -2.17
N TYR A 49 2.63 -7.80 -1.18
CA TYR A 49 1.41 -8.53 -0.88
C TYR A 49 0.29 -7.61 -0.37
N HIS A 50 0.60 -6.62 0.48
CA HIS A 50 -0.41 -5.71 1.03
C HIS A 50 -0.83 -4.61 0.07
N ASN A 51 0.09 -4.10 -0.76
CA ASN A 51 -0.23 -3.09 -1.77
C ASN A 51 -1.14 -3.66 -2.87
N ASP A 52 -0.97 -4.94 -3.20
CA ASP A 52 -1.81 -5.60 -4.20
C ASP A 52 -3.23 -5.93 -3.70
N MET A 53 -3.51 -5.72 -2.41
CA MET A 53 -4.88 -5.84 -1.87
C MET A 53 -5.68 -4.54 -1.92
N GLY A 54 -5.11 -3.47 -2.47
CA GLY A 54 -5.72 -2.14 -2.49
C GLY A 54 -5.46 -1.34 -1.22
N ASP A 55 -5.89 -0.07 -1.24
CA ASP A 55 -5.75 0.81 -0.09
C ASP A 55 -6.67 0.36 1.06
N ARG A 56 -6.06 0.02 2.20
CA ARG A 56 -6.78 -0.39 3.42
C ARG A 56 -7.41 0.80 4.15
N HIS A 57 -7.07 2.03 3.76
CA HIS A 57 -7.62 3.27 4.29
C HIS A 57 -8.58 3.97 3.34
N TYR A 58 -8.86 3.37 2.18
CA TYR A 58 -9.91 3.87 1.32
C TYR A 58 -11.27 3.47 1.91
N ASP A 59 -11.84 4.38 2.70
CA ASP A 59 -13.18 4.29 3.29
C ASP A 59 -14.27 4.83 2.34
N GLY A 60 -13.89 5.23 1.11
CA GLY A 60 -14.78 5.85 0.14
C GLY A 60 -15.29 7.23 0.58
N TYR A 61 -14.74 7.81 1.65
CA TYR A 61 -15.20 9.10 2.17
C TYR A 61 -15.09 10.20 1.13
N TYR A 62 -13.96 10.29 0.43
CA TYR A 62 -13.73 11.32 -0.57
C TYR A 62 -14.62 11.14 -1.80
N ASP A 63 -14.94 9.91 -2.20
CA ASP A 63 -15.87 9.64 -3.30
C ASP A 63 -17.29 10.12 -2.97
N LEU A 64 -17.80 9.75 -1.78
CA LEU A 64 -19.12 10.21 -1.32
C LEU A 64 -19.15 11.72 -1.08
N TYR A 65 -18.06 12.29 -0.58
CA TYR A 65 -17.92 13.71 -0.35
C TYR A 65 -17.98 14.50 -1.67
N ASN A 66 -17.27 14.04 -2.70
CA ASN A 66 -17.23 14.64 -4.03
C ASN A 66 -18.58 14.52 -4.76
N ILE A 67 -19.30 13.40 -4.60
CA ILE A 67 -20.67 13.24 -5.12
C ILE A 67 -21.64 14.25 -4.48
N ARG A 68 -21.49 14.52 -3.17
CA ARG A 68 -22.38 15.45 -2.45
C ARG A 68 -22.08 16.94 -2.70
N HIS A 69 -20.88 17.28 -3.17
CA HIS A 69 -20.44 18.67 -3.35
C HIS A 69 -19.81 18.87 -4.75
N PRO A 70 -20.57 18.69 -5.84
CA PRO A 70 -20.03 18.73 -7.20
C PRO A 70 -19.42 20.09 -7.58
N HIS A 71 -19.98 21.20 -7.08
CA HIS A 71 -19.43 22.55 -7.29
C HIS A 71 -18.04 22.78 -6.65
N ARG A 72 -17.57 21.87 -5.78
CA ARG A 72 -16.21 21.92 -5.24
C ARG A 72 -15.18 21.48 -6.27
N LEU A 73 -15.52 20.51 -7.14
CA LEU A 73 -14.62 20.07 -8.21
C LEU A 73 -14.37 21.22 -9.20
N GLU A 74 -15.42 21.97 -9.56
CA GLU A 74 -15.29 23.18 -10.40
C GLU A 74 -14.46 24.30 -9.74
N TYR A 75 -14.35 24.32 -8.42
CA TYR A 75 -13.50 25.25 -7.68
C TYR A 75 -12.04 24.76 -7.61
N ILE A 76 -11.83 23.46 -7.40
CA ILE A 76 -10.50 22.83 -7.43
C ILE A 76 -9.90 22.92 -8.84
N ASP A 77 -10.68 22.67 -9.90
CA ASP A 77 -10.22 22.79 -11.28
C ASP A 77 -9.78 24.23 -11.58
N ARG A 78 -10.57 25.22 -11.17
CA ARG A 78 -10.19 26.65 -11.31
C ARG A 78 -8.98 27.04 -10.48
N LEU A 79 -8.80 26.45 -9.29
CA LEU A 79 -7.61 26.69 -8.46
C LEU A 79 -6.37 26.03 -9.05
N MET A 80 -6.47 24.80 -9.55
CA MET A 80 -5.39 24.08 -10.22
C MET A 80 -4.95 24.81 -11.50
N GLU A 81 -5.87 25.48 -12.19
CA GLU A 81 -5.57 26.33 -13.36
C GLU A 81 -4.82 27.63 -12.97
N GLN A 82 -4.92 28.06 -11.70
CA GLN A 82 -4.21 29.24 -11.17
C GLN A 82 -2.88 28.90 -10.49
N ILE A 83 -2.63 27.63 -10.18
CA ILE A 83 -1.33 27.16 -9.71
C ILE A 83 -0.44 27.06 -10.96
N ASP A 84 0.24 28.17 -11.25
CA ASP A 84 1.38 28.17 -12.16
C ASP A 84 2.48 27.31 -11.53
N ASP A 85 3.02 26.35 -12.29
CA ASP A 85 4.12 25.46 -11.89
C ASP A 85 5.41 26.21 -11.49
N SER A 86 5.41 27.56 -11.57
CA SER A 86 6.49 28.45 -11.16
C SER A 86 6.72 28.55 -9.65
N GLU A 87 5.80 28.07 -8.80
CA GLU A 87 6.02 27.96 -7.35
C GLU A 87 6.45 26.55 -6.89
N CYS A 88 7.32 25.86 -7.64
CA CYS A 88 8.07 24.75 -7.03
C CYS A 88 8.96 25.29 -5.91
N TRP A 89 8.59 25.00 -4.67
CA TRP A 89 9.39 25.25 -3.45
C TRP A 89 10.77 24.56 -3.46
N CYS A 90 11.13 23.87 -4.54
CA CYS A 90 12.45 23.31 -4.77
C CYS A 90 13.48 24.32 -5.32
N GLU A 91 13.06 25.46 -5.88
CA GLU A 91 13.96 26.40 -6.57
C GLU A 91 14.10 27.78 -5.90
N ASN A 92 13.56 28.00 -4.70
CA ASN A 92 13.59 29.31 -4.03
C ASN A 92 14.31 29.27 -2.66
N PRO A 93 15.65 29.42 -2.60
CA PRO A 93 16.43 29.33 -1.36
C PRO A 93 16.28 30.52 -0.39
N GLN A 94 15.41 31.49 -0.66
CA GLN A 94 15.38 32.78 0.05
C GLN A 94 14.23 32.99 1.06
N LEU A 95 13.37 32.00 1.29
CA LEU A 95 12.34 32.06 2.33
C LEU A 95 12.63 31.13 3.53
N GLY A 96 13.91 31.00 3.86
CA GLY A 96 14.39 30.45 5.13
C GLY A 96 14.95 31.55 6.02
N ILE A 97 14.11 32.11 6.89
CA ILE A 97 14.51 32.67 8.19
C ILE A 97 13.58 32.10 9.24
#